data_AF-A0A2W6T7U4-F1
#
_entry.id   AF-A0A2W6T7U4-F1
#
_cell.length_a   1.000
_cell.length_b   1.000
_cell.length_c   1.000
_cell.angle_alpha   90.00
_cell.angle_beta   90.00
_cell.angle_gamma   90.00
#
_symmetry.space_group_name_H-M   'P 1'
#
loop_
_entity.id
_entity.type
_entity.pdbx_description
1 polymer ?
#
loop_
_entity_poly.entity_id
_entity_poly.type
_entity_poly.pdbx_seq_one_letter_code
_entity_poly.pdbx_strand_id
1 'polypeptide(L)'
;TLGVHSRIDETVDRIAARVNVGNVYVNRNQIGAVVGVQPFGGQGLSGTGPKAGGPHYLLRFATEKTVTVNTTAAGGNASLLTLGD
;
A
#
# COMPACT_ATOMS: atom_id res chain seq x y z
N THR A 1 1.02 -8.00 14.89
CA THR A 1 -0.44 -7.88 14.71
C THR A 1 -1.06 -7.44 16.02
N LEU A 2 -2.29 -6.93 16.02
CA LEU A 2 -3.07 -6.65 17.23
C LEU A 2 -4.51 -7.12 17.04
N GLY A 3 -5.09 -7.71 18.07
CA GLY A 3 -6.50 -8.09 18.14
C GLY A 3 -7.23 -7.21 19.15
N VAL A 4 -8.43 -6.74 18.79
CA VAL A 4 -9.31 -5.99 19.69
C VAL A 4 -10.67 -6.67 19.72
N HIS A 5 -11.11 -7.10 20.90
CA HIS A 5 -12.46 -7.61 21.12
C HIS A 5 -13.27 -6.60 21.93
N SER A 6 -14.21 -5.93 21.28
CA SER A 6 -15.05 -4.90 21.90
C SER A 6 -16.29 -4.66 21.04
N ARG A 7 -17.42 -4.34 21.69
CA ARG A 7 -18.63 -3.83 21.05
C ARG A 7 -18.75 -2.30 21.11
N ILE A 8 -17.78 -1.64 21.72
CA ILE A 8 -17.74 -0.19 21.89
C ILE A 8 -16.80 0.37 20.82
N ASP A 9 -17.37 0.96 19.77
CA ASP A 9 -16.62 1.46 18.61
C ASP A 9 -15.57 2.50 19.02
N GLU A 10 -15.92 3.42 19.92
CA GLU A 10 -14.99 4.42 20.45
C GLU A 10 -13.73 3.77 21.07
N THR A 11 -13.87 2.60 21.70
CA THR A 11 -12.73 1.88 22.26
C THR A 11 -11.88 1.23 21.17
N VAL A 12 -12.51 0.66 20.14
CA VAL A 12 -11.81 0.08 18.98
C VAL A 12 -10.99 1.16 18.28
N ASP A 13 -11.63 2.28 17.95
CA ASP A 13 -11.02 3.41 17.24
C ASP A 13 -9.89 4.03 18.06
N ARG A 14 -10.12 4.24 19.36
CA ARG A 14 -9.11 4.77 20.29
C ARG A 14 -7.84 3.94 20.29
N ILE A 15 -7.96 2.61 20.30
CA ILE A 15 -6.83 1.67 20.31
C ILE A 15 -6.17 1.63 18.93
N ALA A 16 -6.94 1.40 17.86
CA ALA A 16 -6.44 1.26 16.49
C ALA A 16 -5.66 2.51 16.03
N ALA A 17 -6.09 3.70 16.44
CA ALA A 17 -5.43 4.96 16.09
C ALA A 17 -4.10 5.21 16.84
N ARG A 18 -3.85 4.56 17.98
CA ARG A 18 -2.68 4.84 18.84
C ARG A 18 -1.56 3.80 18.73
N VAL A 19 -1.89 2.60 18.28
CA VAL A 19 -0.94 1.48 18.27
C VAL A 19 -0.17 1.40 16.95
N ASN A 20 1.16 1.37 17.03
CA ASN A 20 2.04 1.24 15.88
C ASN A 20 2.20 -0.23 15.46
N VAL A 21 1.17 -0.81 14.87
CA VAL A 21 1.16 -2.20 14.37
C VAL A 21 0.82 -2.27 12.91
N GLY A 22 1.26 -3.35 12.25
CA GLY A 22 0.99 -3.54 10.82
C GLY A 22 -0.47 -3.86 10.49
N ASN A 23 -1.12 -4.71 11.29
CA ASN A 23 -2.47 -5.19 11.03
C ASN A 23 -3.24 -5.27 12.35
N VAL A 24 -4.40 -4.62 12.38
CA VAL A 24 -5.37 -4.66 13.49
C VAL A 24 -6.57 -5.50 13.06
N TYR A 25 -7.00 -6.42 13.90
CA TYR A 25 -8.15 -7.28 13.69
C TYR A 25 -9.18 -7.05 14.80
N VAL A 26 -10.41 -6.72 14.43
CA VAL A 26 -11.49 -6.39 15.37
C VAL A 26 -12.51 -7.52 15.40
N ASN A 27 -12.81 -8.03 16.59
CA ASN A 27 -13.81 -9.07 16.83
C ASN A 27 -13.62 -10.35 16.00
N ARG A 28 -12.37 -10.73 15.74
CA ARG A 28 -11.97 -11.95 15.04
C ARG A 28 -10.56 -12.39 15.43
N ASN A 29 -10.15 -13.58 14.98
CA ASN A 29 -8.77 -14.05 15.15
C ASN A 29 -7.74 -13.15 14.42
N GLN A 30 -6.47 -13.22 14.83
CA GLN A 30 -5.38 -12.36 14.36
C GLN A 30 -4.49 -13.00 13.28
N ILE A 31 -4.96 -14.10 12.69
CA ILE A 31 -4.20 -14.95 11.76
C ILE A 31 -4.95 -15.09 10.42
N GLY A 32 -4.31 -15.72 9.43
CA GLY A 32 -4.95 -16.03 8.15
C GLY A 32 -5.21 -14.79 7.29
N ALA A 33 -4.23 -13.90 7.19
CA ALA A 33 -4.30 -12.77 6.27
C ALA A 33 -4.39 -13.26 4.82
N VAL A 34 -5.37 -12.76 4.07
CA VAL A 34 -5.62 -13.14 2.68
C VAL A 34 -4.90 -12.18 1.74
N VAL A 35 -4.17 -12.73 0.77
CA VAL A 35 -3.46 -11.96 -0.27
C VAL A 35 -4.45 -11.07 -1.03
N GLY A 36 -4.09 -9.80 -1.25
CA GLY A 36 -4.94 -8.81 -1.93
C GLY A 36 -6.05 -8.21 -1.07
N VAL A 37 -6.38 -8.80 0.09
CA VAL A 37 -7.44 -8.27 0.99
C VAL A 37 -6.85 -7.69 2.27
N GLN A 38 -5.93 -8.40 2.93
CA GLN A 38 -5.20 -7.89 4.09
C GLN A 38 -3.69 -7.92 3.84
N PRO A 39 -3.13 -6.92 3.13
CA PRO A 39 -1.68 -6.76 3.00
C PRO A 39 -0.98 -6.88 4.36
N PHE A 40 -0.08 -7.85 4.48
CA PHE A 40 0.44 -8.30 5.76
C PHE A 40 1.91 -7.91 5.94
N GLY A 41 2.26 -7.51 7.16
CA GLY A 41 3.61 -7.06 7.52
C GLY A 41 3.58 -5.94 8.54
N GLY A 42 4.57 -5.93 9.43
CA GLY A 42 4.70 -4.98 10.54
C GLY A 42 5.70 -3.84 10.28
N GLN A 43 6.03 -3.14 11.36
CA GLN A 43 7.03 -2.08 11.43
C GLN A 43 7.93 -2.25 12.67
N GLY A 44 9.00 -1.47 12.77
CA GLY A 44 9.97 -1.56 13.88
C GLY A 44 10.68 -2.91 13.88
N LEU A 45 10.78 -3.56 15.04
CA LEU A 45 11.41 -4.88 15.16
C LEU A 45 10.60 -6.00 14.47
N SER A 46 9.37 -5.73 14.03
CA SER A 46 8.53 -6.69 13.29
C SER A 46 8.73 -6.66 11.77
N GLY A 47 9.59 -5.78 11.25
CA GLY A 47 9.92 -5.71 9.82
C GLY A 47 10.00 -4.29 9.27
N THR A 48 10.37 -4.20 7.99
CA THR A 48 10.68 -2.93 7.30
C THR A 48 9.59 -2.47 6.33
N GLY A 49 8.68 -3.38 5.96
CA GLY A 49 7.77 -3.17 4.82
C GLY A 49 8.50 -3.18 3.46
N PRO A 50 7.76 -2.96 2.35
CA PRO A 50 6.30 -2.84 2.25
C PRO A 50 5.57 -4.16 2.54
N LYS A 51 4.24 -4.09 2.67
CA LYS A 51 3.39 -5.22 3.06
C LYS A 51 3.28 -6.27 1.95
N ALA A 52 3.57 -7.52 2.28
CA ALA A 52 3.39 -8.65 1.37
C ALA A 52 1.91 -8.84 1.02
N GLY A 53 1.65 -9.23 -0.24
CA GLY A 53 0.30 -9.37 -0.77
C GLY A 53 -0.47 -8.06 -0.93
N GLY A 54 0.21 -6.90 -0.82
CA GLY A 54 -0.35 -5.58 -1.09
C GLY A 54 0.21 -4.94 -2.36
N PRO A 55 -0.39 -3.82 -2.81
CA PRO A 55 -0.06 -3.19 -4.09
C PRO A 55 1.37 -2.64 -4.16
N HIS A 56 1.99 -2.34 -3.03
CA HIS A 56 3.34 -1.79 -2.97
C HIS A 56 4.45 -2.84 -2.91
N TYR A 57 4.12 -4.12 -2.79
CA TYR A 57 5.13 -5.14 -2.52
C TYR A 57 6.11 -5.31 -3.68
N LEU A 58 5.60 -5.39 -4.92
CA LEU A 58 6.41 -5.64 -6.11
C LEU A 58 7.36 -4.48 -6.42
N LEU A 59 6.94 -3.24 -6.15
CA LEU A 59 7.77 -2.06 -6.38
C LEU A 59 9.07 -2.07 -5.57
N ARG A 60 9.11 -2.80 -4.44
CA ARG A 60 10.34 -2.94 -3.65
C ARG A 60 11.44 -3.72 -4.37
N PHE A 61 11.08 -4.54 -5.36
CA PHE A 61 12.00 -5.40 -6.10
C PHE A 61 12.37 -4.85 -7.49
N ALA A 62 11.88 -3.66 -7.82
CA ALA A 62 12.15 -2.99 -9.08
C ALA A 62 12.89 -1.67 -8.86
N THR A 63 13.53 -1.17 -9.92
CA THR A 63 14.03 0.21 -9.99
C THR A 63 13.26 0.96 -11.06
N GLU A 64 12.88 2.19 -10.75
CA GLU A 64 12.29 3.09 -11.73
C GLU A 64 13.32 3.45 -12.81
N LYS A 65 12.86 3.63 -14.04
CA LYS A 65 13.67 4.07 -15.18
C LYS A 65 12.83 4.96 -16.08
N THR A 66 13.29 6.18 -16.29
CA THR A 66 12.69 7.12 -17.23
C THR A 66 13.51 7.17 -18.52
N VAL A 67 12.83 7.12 -19.66
CA VAL A 67 13.45 7.29 -20.98
C VAL A 67 12.77 8.48 -21.65
N THR A 68 13.58 9.48 -22.00
CA THR A 68 13.10 10.71 -22.65
C THR A 68 13.64 10.75 -24.07
N VAL A 69 12.74 10.85 -25.04
CA VAL A 69 13.07 10.87 -26.48
C VAL A 69 12.53 12.14 -27.11
N ASN A 70 13.41 12.91 -27.76
CA ASN A 70 12.97 14.03 -28.59
C ASN A 70 12.44 13.51 -29.93
N THR A 71 11.14 13.62 -30.17
CA THR A 71 10.46 13.13 -31.38
C THR A 71 10.30 14.19 -32.48
N THR A 72 10.90 15.38 -32.32
CA THR A 72 10.73 16.51 -33.26
C THR A 72 11.09 16.14 -34.70
N ALA A 73 12.18 15.38 -34.91
CA ALA A 73 12.63 14.98 -36.24
C ALA A 73 11.67 14.01 -36.97
N ALA A 74 10.79 13.31 -36.25
CA ALA A 74 9.78 12.43 -36.82
C ALA A 74 8.43 13.15 -37.08
N GLY A 75 8.41 14.48 -36.98
CA GLY A 75 7.19 15.29 -37.08
C GLY A 75 6.52 15.61 -35.74
N GLY A 76 7.14 15.24 -34.61
CA GLY A 76 6.55 15.37 -33.28
C GLY A 76 5.38 14.40 -33.04
N ASN A 77 4.77 14.45 -31.85
CA ASN A 77 3.54 13.70 -31.57
C ASN A 77 2.34 14.65 -31.67
N ALA A 78 1.69 14.69 -32.83
CA ALA A 78 0.52 15.54 -33.07
C ALA A 78 -0.61 15.28 -32.05
N SER A 79 -0.81 14.03 -31.61
CA SER A 79 -1.81 13.71 -30.59
C SER A 79 -1.48 14.30 -29.21
N LEU A 80 -0.19 14.50 -28.91
CA LEU A 80 0.26 15.16 -27.67
C LEU A 80 0.07 16.69 -27.75
N LEU A 81 0.15 17.26 -28.96
CA LEU A 81 -0.12 18.67 -29.22
C LEU A 81 -1.61 19.01 -29.20
N THR A 82 -2.49 18.02 -29.39
CA THR A 82 -3.95 18.16 -29.32
C THR A 82 -4.55 17.75 -27.96
N LEU A 83 -3.72 17.49 -26.94
CA LEU A 83 -4.18 17.18 -25.57
C LEU A 83 -4.61 18.44 -24.76
N GLY A 84 -4.63 19.62 -25.39
CA GLY A 84 -5.55 20.69 -25.01
C GLY A 84 -6.49 20.91 -26.19
N ASP A 85 -7.81 20.96 -26.04
CA ASP A 85 -8.65 21.18 -24.84
C ASP A 85 -9.15 19.92 -24.11
#